data_AF-A0A350EX78-F1
#
_entry.id   AF-A0A350EX78-F1
#
_cell.length_a   1.000
_cell.length_b   1.000
_cell.length_c   1.000
_cell.angle_alpha   90.00
_cell.angle_beta   90.00
_cell.angle_gamma   90.00
#
_symmetry.space_group_name_H-M   'P 1'
#
loop_
_entity.id
_entity.type
_entity.pdbx_description
1 polymer ?
#
loop_
_entity_poly.entity_id
_entity_poly.type
_entity_poly.pdbx_seq_one_letter_code
_entity_poly.pdbx_strand_id
1 'polypeptide(L)'
;MSIGTILYAPTNQELEPLKDLSAVPANQFEQTVGSCPMLALEGTWHGLHFMISGSPDPADGPDSFLLAGGKIVDLVESSARIFLPEEVKEIASALASISPQIMGDRLEPAKLQAAEVYPNVWNNSLTAASFITELKEEFTKLRHFVQIAALENRCLMVSNEWPGDINPNPVRQVTVPNWVGTALATGLAGLGTATFMALRPSWVTRSEESTEKLFDLVGGYLVCTGLLLAIVELLKWAKPSLAASRNRWTASVNSLEKSAWILLFSMIAVFMLLKFLG
;
A
#
# COMPACT_ATOMS: atom_id res chain seq x y z
N MET A 1 -9.84 -0.39 -5.30
CA MET A 1 -8.64 -0.23 -6.15
C MET A 1 -8.43 -1.57 -6.81
N SER A 2 -8.61 -1.65 -8.13
CA SER A 2 -8.28 -2.84 -8.90
C SER A 2 -6.76 -2.91 -8.98
N ILE A 3 -6.16 -4.07 -8.71
CA ILE A 3 -4.72 -4.26 -8.88
C ILE A 3 -4.52 -4.62 -10.35
N GLY A 4 -4.01 -3.67 -11.14
CA GLY A 4 -3.92 -3.80 -12.59
C GLY A 4 -2.56 -3.40 -13.14
N THR A 5 -2.31 -3.81 -14.38
CA THR A 5 -1.16 -3.34 -15.16
C THR A 5 -1.68 -2.71 -16.44
N ILE A 6 -1.23 -1.50 -16.73
CA ILE A 6 -1.52 -0.78 -17.98
C ILE A 6 -0.22 -0.59 -18.73
N LEU A 7 -0.23 -0.93 -20.02
CA LEU A 7 0.87 -0.72 -20.93
C LEU A 7 0.53 0.39 -21.90
N TYR A 8 1.49 1.27 -22.15
CA TYR A 8 1.43 2.30 -23.20
C TYR A 8 2.58 2.09 -24.18
N ALA A 9 2.37 2.42 -25.45
CA ALA A 9 3.40 2.34 -26.49
C ALA A 9 3.74 3.75 -27.06
N PRO A 10 4.37 4.64 -26.28
CA PRO A 10 4.79 5.94 -26.79
C PRO A 10 5.96 5.81 -27.76
N THR A 11 6.07 6.76 -28.68
CA THR A 11 7.28 7.02 -29.45
C THR A 11 8.36 7.64 -28.56
N ASN A 12 9.62 7.59 -29.00
CA ASN A 12 10.72 8.28 -28.31
C ASN A 12 10.45 9.79 -28.13
N GLN A 13 9.82 10.42 -29.12
CA GLN A 13 9.47 11.84 -29.08
C GLN A 13 8.38 12.14 -28.04
N GLU A 14 7.37 11.28 -27.94
CA GLU A 14 6.32 11.39 -26.92
C GLU A 14 6.91 11.25 -25.51
N LEU A 15 7.98 10.47 -25.31
CA LEU A 15 8.64 10.32 -24.01
C LEU A 15 9.58 11.47 -23.62
N GLU A 16 10.03 12.32 -24.55
CA GLU A 16 10.96 13.43 -24.25
C GLU A 16 10.55 14.29 -23.04
N PRO A 17 9.28 14.69 -22.87
CA PRO A 17 8.84 15.50 -21.73
C PRO A 17 9.05 14.82 -20.37
N LEU A 18 9.21 13.49 -20.35
CA LEU A 18 9.35 12.69 -19.13
C LEU A 18 10.81 12.38 -18.78
N LYS A 19 11.76 12.55 -19.71
CA LYS A 19 13.15 12.09 -19.54
C LYS A 19 13.93 12.86 -18.47
N ASP A 20 13.64 14.15 -18.34
CA ASP A 20 14.38 15.08 -17.47
C ASP A 20 13.69 15.31 -16.11
N LEU A 21 12.54 14.69 -15.90
CA LEU A 21 11.78 14.86 -14.66
C LEU A 21 12.22 13.84 -13.62
N SER A 22 12.66 14.32 -12.46
CA SER A 22 12.90 13.48 -11.29
C SER A 22 11.61 12.92 -10.70
N ALA A 23 10.48 13.56 -10.97
CA ALA A 23 9.13 13.10 -10.65
C ALA A 23 8.17 13.71 -11.68
N VAL A 24 7.34 12.87 -12.30
CA VAL A 24 6.40 13.30 -13.35
C VAL A 24 5.06 13.66 -12.70
N PRO A 25 4.58 14.92 -12.85
CA PRO A 25 3.22 15.30 -12.46
C PRO A 25 2.17 14.45 -13.19
N ALA A 26 1.10 14.04 -12.49
CA ALA A 26 0.06 13.17 -13.06
C ALA A 26 -0.57 13.73 -14.35
N ASN A 27 -0.83 15.03 -14.39
CA ASN A 27 -1.35 15.70 -15.59
C ASN A 27 -0.38 15.66 -16.78
N GLN A 28 0.93 15.74 -16.53
CA GLN A 28 1.95 15.66 -17.57
C GLN A 28 2.12 14.22 -18.05
N PHE A 29 2.00 13.25 -17.15
CA PHE A 29 1.93 11.84 -17.51
C PHE A 29 0.73 11.55 -18.41
N GLU A 30 -0.48 11.94 -18.01
CA GLU A 30 -1.71 11.76 -18.78
C GLU A 30 -1.65 12.44 -20.16
N GLN A 31 -1.10 13.66 -20.25
CA GLN A 31 -0.92 14.34 -21.53
C GLN A 31 0.07 13.61 -22.43
N THR A 32 1.12 13.03 -21.84
CA THR A 32 2.16 12.31 -22.58
C THR A 32 1.64 10.99 -23.15
N VAL A 33 0.91 10.22 -22.33
CA VAL A 33 0.46 8.88 -22.73
C VAL A 33 -0.97 8.86 -23.29
N GLY A 34 -1.73 9.94 -23.15
CA GLY A 34 -3.17 10.00 -23.47
C GLY A 34 -3.51 9.80 -24.95
N SER A 35 -2.55 9.99 -25.86
CA SER A 35 -2.68 9.70 -27.29
C SER A 35 -2.01 8.39 -27.72
N CYS A 36 -1.32 7.71 -26.82
CA CYS A 36 -0.55 6.52 -27.14
C CYS A 36 -1.47 5.29 -27.24
N PRO A 37 -1.12 4.28 -28.07
CA PRO A 37 -1.72 2.97 -27.98
C PRO A 37 -1.58 2.43 -26.55
N MET A 38 -2.67 1.86 -26.02
CA MET A 38 -2.75 1.38 -24.63
C MET A 38 -3.34 -0.05 -24.59
N LEU A 39 -2.84 -0.86 -23.65
CA LEU A 39 -3.41 -2.16 -23.29
C LEU A 39 -3.50 -2.28 -21.76
N ALA A 40 -4.70 -2.51 -21.25
CA ALA A 40 -4.92 -2.86 -19.84
C ALA A 40 -5.00 -4.37 -19.69
N LEU A 41 -4.22 -4.93 -18.76
CA LEU A 41 -4.21 -6.37 -18.45
C LEU A 41 -5.12 -6.74 -17.28
N GLU A 42 -5.87 -5.77 -16.74
CA GLU A 42 -6.84 -5.95 -15.65
C GLU A 42 -6.31 -6.87 -14.54
N GLY A 43 -7.02 -7.93 -14.14
CA GLY A 43 -6.58 -8.87 -13.11
C GLY A 43 -5.60 -9.97 -13.58
N THR A 44 -5.23 -9.97 -14.87
CA THR A 44 -4.48 -11.09 -15.48
C THR A 44 -2.96 -10.93 -15.44
N TRP A 45 -2.46 -9.74 -15.09
CA TRP A 45 -1.02 -9.40 -15.18
C TRP A 45 -0.10 -10.40 -14.46
N HIS A 46 -0.49 -10.92 -13.29
CA HIS A 46 0.36 -11.85 -12.53
C HIS A 46 0.41 -13.23 -13.19
N GLY A 47 -0.75 -13.71 -13.68
CA GLY A 47 -0.83 -14.96 -14.43
C GLY A 47 -0.05 -14.87 -15.74
N LEU A 48 -0.08 -13.72 -16.41
CA LEU A 48 0.72 -13.46 -17.60
C LEU A 48 2.22 -13.43 -17.28
N HIS A 49 2.63 -12.73 -16.22
CA HIS A 49 4.02 -12.72 -15.75
C HIS A 49 4.53 -14.14 -15.49
N PHE A 50 3.81 -14.92 -14.67
CA PHE A 50 4.15 -16.31 -14.37
C PHE A 50 4.22 -17.17 -15.64
N MET A 51 3.30 -16.97 -16.58
CA MET A 51 3.29 -17.74 -17.82
C MET A 51 4.50 -17.40 -18.72
N ILE A 52 4.96 -16.15 -18.73
CA ILE A 52 6.08 -15.70 -19.56
C ILE A 52 7.43 -16.07 -18.92
N SER A 53 7.61 -15.81 -17.63
CA SER A 53 8.88 -16.02 -16.92
C SER A 53 9.02 -17.42 -16.30
N GLY A 54 7.89 -18.09 -16.00
CA GLY A 54 7.86 -19.31 -15.19
C GLY A 54 8.02 -19.06 -13.68
N SER A 55 8.01 -17.80 -13.23
CA SER A 55 8.19 -17.38 -11.84
C SER A 55 7.10 -16.38 -11.42
N PRO A 56 6.56 -16.46 -10.18
CA PRO A 56 5.64 -15.43 -9.69
C PRO A 56 6.40 -14.14 -9.34
N ASP A 57 7.69 -14.26 -9.02
CA ASP A 57 8.52 -13.16 -8.59
C ASP A 57 9.19 -12.43 -9.77
N PRO A 58 9.50 -11.13 -9.61
CA PRO A 58 10.32 -10.40 -10.57
C PRO A 58 11.72 -11.02 -10.68
N ALA A 59 12.25 -11.06 -11.90
CA ALA A 59 13.60 -11.50 -12.22
C ALA A 59 14.25 -10.53 -13.23
N ASP A 60 15.54 -10.73 -13.49
CA ASP A 60 16.23 -10.02 -14.57
C ASP A 60 15.90 -10.66 -15.93
N GLY A 61 15.65 -9.84 -16.94
CA GLY A 61 15.46 -10.30 -18.32
C GLY A 61 14.15 -9.86 -18.98
N PRO A 62 14.03 -10.07 -20.30
CA PRO A 62 12.89 -9.61 -21.10
C PRO A 62 11.58 -10.36 -20.80
N ASP A 63 11.64 -11.53 -20.18
CA ASP A 63 10.50 -12.34 -19.77
C ASP A 63 9.85 -11.86 -18.46
N SER A 64 10.53 -11.01 -17.69
CA SER A 64 10.03 -10.43 -16.44
C SER A 64 9.53 -8.99 -16.58
N PHE A 65 9.42 -8.45 -17.80
CA PHE A 65 9.17 -7.03 -18.08
C PHE A 65 7.88 -6.45 -17.45
N LEU A 66 6.89 -7.31 -17.18
CA LEU A 66 5.64 -6.91 -16.51
C LEU A 66 5.87 -6.48 -15.05
N LEU A 67 6.91 -7.00 -14.39
CA LEU A 67 7.21 -6.70 -12.99
C LEU A 67 8.58 -6.02 -12.77
N ALA A 68 9.55 -6.23 -13.67
CA ALA A 68 10.93 -5.78 -13.52
C ALA A 68 11.55 -5.30 -14.83
N GLY A 69 12.79 -4.79 -14.76
CA GLY A 69 13.51 -4.25 -15.91
C GLY A 69 13.11 -2.82 -16.28
N GLY A 70 13.68 -2.32 -17.38
CA GLY A 70 13.46 -0.96 -17.85
C GLY A 70 13.95 0.13 -16.89
N LYS A 71 13.84 1.38 -17.34
CA LYS A 71 14.12 2.56 -16.51
C LYS A 71 12.88 2.93 -15.70
N ILE A 72 13.03 3.00 -14.38
CA ILE A 72 11.97 3.47 -13.49
C ILE A 72 11.80 4.98 -13.65
N VAL A 73 10.55 5.41 -13.77
CA VAL A 73 10.11 6.80 -13.72
C VAL A 73 9.08 6.95 -12.60
N ASP A 74 9.39 7.82 -11.65
CA ASP A 74 8.51 8.12 -10.53
C ASP A 74 7.36 9.02 -11.02
N LEU A 75 6.13 8.55 -10.81
CA LEU A 75 4.90 9.33 -10.97
C LEU A 75 4.46 9.82 -9.58
N VAL A 76 3.59 10.82 -9.51
CA VAL A 76 3.17 11.42 -8.22
C VAL A 76 2.63 10.38 -7.22
N GLU A 77 1.89 9.38 -7.71
CA GLU A 77 1.22 8.38 -6.87
C GLU A 77 1.62 6.93 -7.19
N SER A 78 2.54 6.73 -8.13
CA SER A 78 2.95 5.40 -8.59
C SER A 78 4.32 5.45 -9.27
N SER A 79 4.79 4.32 -9.78
CA SER A 79 5.99 4.27 -10.61
C SER A 79 5.66 3.53 -11.90
N ALA A 80 6.25 3.98 -13.00
CA ALA A 80 6.20 3.27 -14.26
C ALA A 80 7.60 2.86 -14.69
N ARG A 81 7.70 1.79 -15.47
CA ARG A 81 8.95 1.34 -16.10
C ARG A 81 8.89 1.63 -17.58
N ILE A 82 9.96 2.18 -18.12
CA ILE A 82 10.11 2.50 -19.54
C ILE A 82 11.15 1.55 -20.13
N PHE A 83 10.78 0.92 -21.24
CA PHE A 83 11.66 0.10 -22.07
C PHE A 83 11.88 0.82 -23.40
N LEU A 84 13.14 0.97 -23.77
CA LEU A 84 13.57 1.58 -25.02
C LEU A 84 13.31 0.64 -26.21
N PRO A 85 13.29 1.13 -27.45
CA PRO A 85 12.87 0.33 -28.60
C PRO A 85 13.68 -0.97 -28.81
N GLU A 86 14.96 -0.98 -28.45
CA GLU A 86 15.80 -2.17 -28.44
C GLU A 86 15.33 -3.21 -27.41
N GLU A 87 15.05 -2.79 -26.17
CA GLU A 87 14.51 -3.67 -25.12
C GLU A 87 13.12 -4.20 -25.51
N VAL A 88 12.28 -3.37 -26.14
CA VAL A 88 10.97 -3.78 -26.65
C VAL A 88 11.08 -4.88 -27.71
N LYS A 89 12.12 -4.86 -28.55
CA LYS A 89 12.38 -5.94 -29.53
C LYS A 89 12.81 -7.23 -28.84
N GLU A 90 13.59 -7.15 -27.77
CA GLU A 90 13.95 -8.31 -26.95
C GLU A 90 12.73 -8.91 -26.27
N ILE A 91 11.86 -8.08 -25.68
CA ILE A 91 10.58 -8.51 -25.10
C ILE A 91 9.69 -9.15 -26.18
N ALA A 92 9.54 -8.52 -27.34
CA ALA A 92 8.77 -9.08 -28.45
C ALA A 92 9.30 -10.45 -28.87
N SER A 93 10.63 -10.62 -28.93
CA SER A 93 11.27 -11.90 -29.24
C SER A 93 11.02 -12.94 -28.15
N ALA A 94 11.10 -12.57 -26.87
CA ALA A 94 10.79 -13.44 -25.75
C ALA A 94 9.33 -13.92 -25.81
N LEU A 95 8.39 -12.99 -26.01
CA LEU A 95 6.97 -13.30 -26.17
C LEU A 95 6.69 -14.21 -27.37
N ALA A 96 7.39 -14.03 -28.48
CA ALA A 96 7.25 -14.86 -29.67
C ALA A 96 7.76 -16.30 -29.46
N SER A 97 8.72 -16.51 -28.56
CA SER A 97 9.29 -17.83 -28.26
C SER A 97 8.35 -18.76 -27.47
N ILE A 98 7.32 -18.20 -26.82
CA ILE A 98 6.37 -18.97 -26.02
C ILE A 98 5.44 -19.81 -26.92
N SER A 99 5.62 -21.12 -26.91
CA SER A 99 4.79 -22.05 -27.66
C SER A 99 3.48 -22.38 -26.92
N PRO A 100 2.46 -22.92 -27.63
CA PRO A 100 1.27 -23.46 -26.97
C PRO A 100 1.59 -24.53 -25.91
N GLN A 101 2.66 -25.30 -26.12
CA GLN A 101 3.14 -26.31 -25.17
C GLN A 101 3.67 -25.64 -23.89
N ILE A 102 4.57 -24.66 -24.01
CA ILE A 102 5.09 -23.91 -22.84
C ILE A 102 3.93 -23.27 -22.07
N MET A 103 2.99 -22.67 -22.78
CA MET A 103 1.81 -22.07 -22.18
C MET A 103 0.93 -23.10 -21.46
N GLY A 104 0.68 -24.26 -22.07
CA GLY A 104 -0.08 -25.35 -21.46
C GLY A 104 0.57 -25.87 -20.18
N ASP A 105 1.88 -26.09 -20.22
CA ASP A 105 2.66 -26.60 -19.08
C ASP A 105 2.72 -25.59 -17.93
N ARG A 106 2.75 -24.28 -18.21
CA ARG A 106 2.82 -23.23 -17.18
C ARG A 106 1.45 -22.85 -16.62
N LEU A 107 0.38 -22.95 -17.41
CA LEU A 107 -0.98 -22.60 -16.98
C LEU A 107 -1.74 -23.79 -16.33
N GLU A 108 -1.03 -24.77 -15.80
CA GLU A 108 -1.67 -25.81 -14.97
C GLU A 108 -2.17 -25.19 -13.65
N PRO A 109 -3.46 -25.36 -13.28
CA PRO A 109 -4.01 -24.78 -12.06
C PRO A 109 -3.21 -25.13 -10.79
N ALA A 110 -2.68 -26.35 -10.70
CA ALA A 110 -1.88 -26.79 -9.57
C ALA A 110 -0.56 -25.99 -9.44
N LYS A 111 0.08 -25.64 -10.56
CA LYS A 111 1.32 -24.83 -10.56
C LYS A 111 1.03 -23.39 -10.18
N LEU A 112 -0.03 -22.81 -10.74
CA LEU A 112 -0.48 -21.45 -10.40
C LEU A 112 -0.87 -21.33 -8.92
N GLN A 113 -1.53 -22.35 -8.37
CA GLN A 113 -1.87 -22.43 -6.94
C GLN A 113 -0.62 -22.52 -6.06
N ALA A 114 0.32 -23.42 -6.42
CA ALA A 114 1.53 -23.65 -5.65
C ALA A 114 2.47 -22.43 -5.64
N ALA A 115 2.47 -21.67 -6.74
CA ALA A 115 3.23 -20.42 -6.87
C ALA A 115 2.48 -19.18 -6.34
N GLU A 116 1.31 -19.36 -5.69
CA GLU A 116 0.50 -18.28 -5.11
C GLU A 116 0.17 -17.14 -6.09
N VAL A 117 -0.02 -17.48 -7.37
CA VAL A 117 -0.27 -16.50 -8.42
C VAL A 117 -1.61 -15.80 -8.17
N TYR A 118 -1.63 -14.47 -8.25
CA TYR A 118 -2.86 -13.68 -8.15
C TYR A 118 -3.80 -14.01 -9.33
N PRO A 119 -5.14 -14.12 -9.14
CA PRO A 119 -5.92 -13.77 -7.94
C PRO A 119 -6.16 -14.90 -6.93
N ASN A 120 -5.37 -15.99 -6.97
CA ASN A 120 -5.50 -17.13 -6.07
C ASN A 120 -6.88 -17.83 -6.15
N VAL A 121 -7.39 -18.01 -7.37
CA VAL A 121 -8.69 -18.67 -7.67
C VAL A 121 -8.53 -20.12 -8.16
N TRP A 122 -7.32 -20.65 -8.10
CA TRP A 122 -6.90 -21.85 -8.84
C TRP A 122 -7.41 -23.17 -8.25
N ASN A 123 -7.82 -23.16 -6.98
CA ASN A 123 -8.40 -24.33 -6.30
C ASN A 123 -9.84 -24.66 -6.76
N ASN A 124 -10.51 -23.75 -7.45
CA ASN A 124 -11.82 -23.97 -8.05
C ASN A 124 -11.66 -24.29 -9.53
N SER A 125 -11.98 -25.52 -9.93
CA SER A 125 -11.74 -25.99 -11.31
C SER A 125 -12.50 -25.20 -12.39
N LEU A 126 -13.74 -24.77 -12.11
CA LEU A 126 -14.54 -24.00 -13.07
C LEU A 126 -14.01 -22.57 -13.20
N THR A 127 -13.72 -21.92 -12.07
CA THR A 127 -13.15 -20.56 -12.05
C THR A 127 -11.75 -20.56 -12.68
N ALA A 128 -10.91 -21.54 -12.35
CA ALA A 128 -9.58 -21.68 -12.91
C ALA A 128 -9.61 -21.88 -14.43
N ALA A 129 -10.49 -22.76 -14.95
CA ALA A 129 -10.60 -22.99 -16.38
C ALA A 129 -11.06 -21.73 -17.15
N SER A 130 -12.01 -20.97 -16.60
CA SER A 130 -12.44 -19.69 -17.17
C SER A 130 -11.28 -18.69 -17.20
N PHE A 131 -10.57 -18.55 -16.08
CA PHE A 131 -9.49 -17.58 -15.96
C PHE A 131 -8.27 -17.95 -16.81
N ILE A 132 -7.98 -19.23 -16.98
CA ILE A 132 -6.95 -19.70 -17.92
C ILE A 132 -7.30 -19.36 -19.35
N THR A 133 -8.59 -19.44 -19.72
CA THR A 133 -9.04 -19.03 -21.06
C THR A 133 -8.82 -17.53 -21.26
N GLU A 134 -9.20 -16.72 -20.29
CA GLU A 134 -8.96 -15.27 -20.27
C GLU A 134 -7.46 -14.94 -20.38
N LEU A 135 -6.60 -15.63 -19.62
CA LEU A 135 -5.14 -15.45 -19.71
C LEU A 135 -4.58 -15.70 -21.11
N LYS A 136 -5.11 -16.68 -21.84
CA LYS A 136 -4.67 -16.99 -23.21
C LYS A 136 -5.09 -15.91 -24.20
N GLU A 137 -6.29 -15.38 -24.03
CA GLU A 137 -6.80 -14.26 -24.83
C GLU A 137 -5.99 -12.99 -24.57
N GLU A 138 -5.78 -12.64 -23.30
CA GLU A 138 -4.98 -11.48 -22.90
C GLU A 138 -3.53 -11.60 -23.34
N PHE A 139 -2.95 -12.80 -23.27
CA PHE A 139 -1.61 -13.02 -23.82
C PHE A 139 -1.54 -12.79 -25.33
N THR A 140 -2.57 -13.18 -26.07
CA THR A 140 -2.62 -12.94 -27.51
C THR A 140 -2.67 -11.44 -27.81
N LYS A 141 -3.45 -10.67 -27.04
CA LYS A 141 -3.48 -9.20 -27.12
C LYS A 141 -2.13 -8.59 -26.76
N LEU A 142 -1.52 -9.02 -25.66
CA LEU A 142 -0.21 -8.55 -25.19
C LEU A 142 0.88 -8.81 -26.22
N ARG A 143 0.98 -10.03 -26.74
CA ARG A 143 1.94 -10.40 -27.78
C ARG A 143 1.77 -9.52 -29.01
N HIS A 144 0.54 -9.34 -29.48
CA HIS A 144 0.28 -8.51 -30.64
C HIS A 144 0.65 -7.03 -30.37
N PHE A 145 0.25 -6.49 -29.23
CA PHE A 145 0.55 -5.12 -28.82
C PHE A 145 2.05 -4.84 -28.79
N VAL A 146 2.83 -5.69 -28.11
CA VAL A 146 4.29 -5.54 -28.02
C VAL A 146 4.96 -5.77 -29.37
N GLN A 147 4.45 -6.69 -30.20
CA GLN A 147 4.98 -6.91 -31.54
C GLN A 147 4.79 -5.67 -32.44
N ILE A 148 3.62 -5.03 -32.41
CA ILE A 148 3.38 -3.79 -33.16
C ILE A 148 4.28 -2.67 -32.64
N ALA A 149 4.41 -2.50 -31.32
CA ALA A 149 5.32 -1.52 -30.73
C ALA A 149 6.78 -1.73 -31.19
N ALA A 150 7.25 -2.98 -31.22
CA ALA A 150 8.59 -3.33 -31.68
C ALA A 150 8.80 -3.02 -33.18
N LEU A 151 7.79 -3.32 -34.03
CA LEU A 151 7.83 -3.06 -35.47
C LEU A 151 7.82 -1.56 -35.78
N GLU A 152 7.06 -0.78 -35.02
CA GLU A 152 6.99 0.68 -35.15
C GLU A 152 8.13 1.41 -34.43
N ASN A 153 9.08 0.68 -33.85
CA ASN A 153 10.22 1.21 -33.10
C ASN A 153 9.79 2.17 -31.97
N ARG A 154 8.66 1.84 -31.32
CA ARG A 154 8.13 2.52 -30.14
C ARG A 154 8.83 2.04 -28.89
N CYS A 155 8.71 2.85 -27.85
CA CYS A 155 9.02 2.44 -26.48
C CYS A 155 7.82 1.70 -25.88
N LEU A 156 8.04 1.07 -24.74
CA LEU A 156 6.98 0.46 -23.94
C LEU A 156 7.03 1.05 -22.54
N MET A 157 5.88 1.46 -22.03
CA MET A 157 5.74 1.95 -20.67
C MET A 157 4.79 1.04 -19.91
N VAL A 158 5.25 0.46 -18.81
CA VAL A 158 4.50 -0.45 -17.96
C VAL A 158 4.20 0.27 -16.64
N SER A 159 2.92 0.59 -16.43
CA SER A 159 2.42 1.18 -15.20
C SER A 159 1.71 0.09 -14.40
N ASN A 160 2.26 -0.26 -13.24
CA ASN A 160 1.59 -1.16 -12.31
C ASN A 160 0.85 -0.32 -11.29
N GLU A 161 -0.48 -0.41 -11.29
CA GLU A 161 -1.32 0.16 -10.25
C GLU A 161 -1.29 -0.78 -9.04
N TRP A 162 -0.13 -0.83 -8.39
CA TRP A 162 0.05 -1.52 -7.12
C TRP A 162 -0.09 -0.51 -5.99
N PRO A 163 -0.73 -0.85 -4.85
CA PRO A 163 -0.63 -0.04 -3.64
C PRO A 163 0.84 -0.01 -3.19
N GLY A 164 1.57 1.02 -3.60
CA GLY A 164 3.04 1.08 -3.68
C GLY A 164 3.81 0.34 -2.59
N ASP A 165 4.70 -0.55 -3.01
CA ASP A 165 5.78 -1.08 -2.15
C ASP A 165 6.93 -1.77 -2.92
N ILE A 166 7.13 -1.46 -4.21
CA ILE A 166 8.31 -1.93 -4.95
C ILE A 166 9.14 -0.75 -5.47
N ASN A 167 9.54 0.13 -4.56
CA ASN A 167 10.74 0.92 -4.78
C ASN A 167 11.93 0.13 -4.22
N PRO A 168 12.86 -0.39 -5.06
CA PRO A 168 14.05 -1.07 -4.57
C PRO A 168 15.05 -0.11 -3.90
N ASN A 169 14.84 1.22 -3.96
CA ASN A 169 15.59 2.15 -3.14
C ASN A 169 14.97 2.25 -1.74
N PRO A 170 15.75 2.03 -0.66
CA PRO A 170 15.23 2.23 0.68
C PRO A 170 14.84 3.70 0.82
N VAL A 171 13.54 3.92 1.06
CA VAL A 171 13.03 5.18 1.58
C VAL A 171 13.99 5.62 2.69
N ARG A 172 14.64 6.77 2.48
CA ARG A 172 15.56 7.37 3.45
C ARG A 172 14.83 7.40 4.78
N GLN A 173 15.19 6.52 5.71
CA GLN A 173 14.58 6.50 7.03
C GLN A 173 14.75 7.89 7.61
N VAL A 174 13.63 8.59 7.79
CA VAL A 174 13.65 9.86 8.51
C VAL A 174 13.92 9.48 9.95
N THR A 175 15.20 9.50 10.35
CA THR A 175 15.59 9.40 11.75
C THR A 175 15.01 10.61 12.47
N VAL A 176 13.92 10.39 13.19
CA VAL A 176 13.35 11.41 14.06
C VAL A 176 14.35 11.60 15.21
N PRO A 177 14.91 12.80 15.40
CA PRO A 177 15.88 13.01 16.45
C PRO A 177 15.30 12.68 17.82
N ASN A 178 16.06 11.99 18.68
CA ASN A 178 15.60 11.52 20.00
C ASN A 178 14.97 12.62 20.87
N TRP A 179 15.34 13.89 20.66
CA TRP A 179 14.78 15.02 21.38
C TRP A 179 13.30 15.28 21.08
N VAL A 180 12.77 14.85 19.94
CA VAL A 180 11.33 15.00 19.60
C VAL A 180 10.47 14.12 20.51
N GLY A 181 10.93 12.90 20.81
CA GLY A 181 10.29 12.01 21.79
C GLY A 181 10.35 12.57 23.21
N THR A 182 11.49 13.16 23.59
CA THR A 182 11.66 13.80 24.90
C THR A 182 10.81 15.07 25.02
N ALA A 183 10.70 15.88 23.97
CA ALA A 183 9.89 17.10 23.96
C ALA A 183 8.39 16.80 24.13
N LEU A 184 7.88 15.76 23.47
CA LEU A 184 6.50 15.30 23.64
C LEU A 184 6.22 14.76 25.05
N ALA A 185 7.14 13.99 25.62
CA ALA A 185 7.00 13.47 26.98
C ALA A 185 7.01 14.59 28.04
N THR A 186 7.86 15.61 27.87
CA THR A 186 7.98 16.71 28.84
C THR A 186 6.84 17.71 28.72
N GLY A 187 6.35 17.99 27.50
CA GLY A 187 5.20 18.86 27.27
C GLY A 187 3.89 18.30 27.84
N LEU A 188 3.70 16.97 27.77
CA LEU A 188 2.51 16.30 28.29
C LEU A 188 2.47 16.25 29.83
N ALA A 189 3.63 16.13 30.48
CA ALA A 189 3.70 16.21 31.95
C ALA A 189 3.37 17.62 32.46
N GLY A 190 3.77 18.68 31.75
CA GLY A 190 3.48 20.07 32.13
C GLY A 190 2.02 20.48 31.97
N LEU A 191 1.34 19.99 30.93
CA LEU A 191 -0.07 20.31 30.65
C LEU A 191 -1.05 19.67 31.65
N GLY A 192 -0.73 18.48 32.17
CA GLY A 192 -1.54 17.81 33.19
C GLY A 192 -1.59 18.58 34.51
N THR A 193 -0.46 19.12 34.97
CA THR A 193 -0.38 19.89 36.22
C THR A 193 -1.01 21.28 36.12
N ALA A 194 -0.85 21.97 34.99
CA ALA A 194 -1.39 23.33 34.82
C ALA A 194 -2.92 23.36 34.69
N THR A 195 -3.51 22.36 34.00
CA THR A 195 -4.96 22.27 33.81
C THR A 195 -5.69 21.87 35.09
N PHE A 196 -5.07 21.04 35.94
CA PHE A 196 -5.64 20.61 37.22
C PHE A 196 -5.66 21.74 38.27
N MET A 197 -4.67 22.64 38.27
CA MET A 197 -4.68 23.81 39.15
C MET A 197 -5.68 24.89 38.69
N ALA A 198 -5.93 25.03 37.39
CA ALA A 198 -6.82 26.06 36.85
C ALA A 198 -8.32 25.73 37.00
N LEU A 199 -8.69 24.45 37.15
CA LEU A 199 -10.09 24.00 37.19
C LEU A 199 -10.58 23.61 38.59
N ARG A 200 -9.91 24.07 39.67
CA ARG A 200 -10.34 23.78 41.04
C ARG A 200 -11.65 24.54 41.33
N PRO A 201 -12.81 23.88 41.51
CA PRO A 201 -14.06 24.59 41.77
C PRO A 201 -14.04 25.19 43.18
N SER A 202 -14.33 26.48 43.31
CA SER A 202 -14.31 27.24 44.57
C SER A 202 -15.40 26.88 45.59
N TRP A 203 -16.10 25.75 45.43
CA TRP A 203 -17.35 25.44 46.15
C TRP A 203 -17.23 24.22 47.08
N VAL A 204 -16.05 23.60 47.18
CA VAL A 204 -15.83 22.42 48.04
C VAL A 204 -15.45 22.88 49.45
N THR A 205 -16.45 23.08 50.31
CA THR A 205 -16.22 23.24 51.75
C THR A 205 -16.19 21.88 52.44
N ARG A 206 -14.98 21.50 52.85
CA ARG A 206 -14.58 20.61 53.95
C ARG A 206 -15.69 19.85 54.71
N SER A 207 -15.96 18.60 54.31
CA SER A 207 -16.02 17.45 55.24
C SER A 207 -16.17 16.13 54.47
N GLU A 208 -15.06 15.38 54.37
CA GLU A 208 -14.90 13.91 54.28
C GLU A 208 -13.70 13.58 53.38
N GLU A 209 -12.57 13.28 54.02
CA GLU A 209 -11.27 12.97 53.41
C GLU A 209 -11.32 11.83 52.36
N SER A 210 -12.36 11.00 52.41
CA SER A 210 -12.62 9.90 51.47
C SER A 210 -13.06 10.39 50.09
N THR A 211 -13.76 11.52 50.01
CA THR A 211 -14.31 12.03 48.74
C THR A 211 -13.25 12.74 47.90
N GLU A 212 -12.32 13.47 48.52
CA GLU A 212 -11.20 14.12 47.81
C GLU A 212 -10.29 13.08 47.13
N LYS A 213 -9.95 11.97 47.80
CA LYS A 213 -9.13 10.90 47.21
C LYS A 213 -9.81 10.22 46.01
N LEU A 214 -11.14 10.11 46.03
CA LEU A 214 -11.93 9.57 44.91
C LEU A 214 -11.97 10.54 43.72
N PHE A 215 -12.11 11.84 43.95
CA PHE A 215 -12.07 12.83 42.87
C PHE A 215 -10.69 12.93 42.22
N ASP A 216 -9.60 12.86 43.00
CA ASP A 216 -8.25 12.84 42.47
C ASP A 216 -7.97 11.58 41.62
N LEU A 217 -8.47 10.44 42.07
CA LEU A 217 -8.37 9.18 41.33
C LEU A 217 -9.16 9.25 40.01
N VAL A 218 -10.42 9.68 40.05
CA VAL A 218 -11.28 9.79 38.86
C VAL A 218 -10.76 10.84 37.87
N GLY A 219 -10.27 11.99 38.38
CA GLY A 219 -9.66 13.04 37.57
C GLY A 219 -8.39 12.58 36.86
N GLY A 220 -7.49 11.88 37.56
CA GLY A 220 -6.28 11.30 36.97
C GLY A 220 -6.60 10.28 35.86
N TYR A 221 -7.59 9.42 36.09
CA TYR A 221 -8.02 8.42 35.10
C TYR A 221 -8.64 9.05 33.84
N LEU A 222 -9.44 10.11 33.97
CA LEU A 222 -10.01 10.83 32.83
C LEU A 222 -8.93 11.48 31.95
N VAL A 223 -7.90 12.08 32.57
CA VAL A 223 -6.77 12.67 31.85
C VAL A 223 -5.97 11.60 31.12
N CYS A 224 -5.67 10.46 31.77
CA CYS A 224 -4.98 9.35 31.12
C CYS A 224 -5.77 8.77 29.94
N THR A 225 -7.09 8.66 30.07
CA THR A 225 -7.97 8.14 29.00
C THR A 225 -8.03 9.09 27.81
N GLY A 226 -8.17 10.40 28.08
CA GLY A 226 -8.12 11.43 27.02
C GLY A 226 -6.79 11.46 26.29
N LEU A 227 -5.67 11.28 27.02
CA LEU A 227 -4.34 11.22 26.44
C LEU A 227 -4.15 9.99 25.55
N LEU A 228 -4.64 8.82 25.99
CA LEU A 228 -4.62 7.59 25.20
C LEU A 228 -5.41 7.73 23.90
N LEU A 229 -6.58 8.35 23.95
CA LEU A 229 -7.39 8.62 22.76
C LEU A 229 -6.70 9.61 21.81
N ALA A 230 -6.09 10.66 22.35
CA ALA A 230 -5.32 11.62 21.55
C ALA A 230 -4.12 10.96 20.85
N ILE A 231 -3.41 10.06 21.55
CA ILE A 231 -2.31 9.27 20.96
C ILE A 231 -2.85 8.37 19.85
N VAL A 232 -3.99 7.68 20.07
CA VAL A 232 -4.62 6.83 19.04
C VAL A 232 -5.00 7.65 17.80
N GLU A 233 -5.57 8.84 17.95
CA GLU A 233 -5.91 9.71 16.82
C GLU A 233 -4.67 10.27 16.11
N LEU A 234 -3.62 10.62 16.85
CA LEU A 234 -2.36 11.08 16.28
C LEU A 234 -1.64 9.96 15.50
N LEU A 235 -1.74 8.72 15.98
CA LEU A 235 -1.30 7.52 15.27
C LEU A 235 -2.16 7.28 14.01
N LYS A 236 -3.49 7.39 14.09
CA LYS A 236 -4.37 7.30 12.91
C LYS A 236 -4.07 8.37 11.86
N TRP A 237 -3.66 9.57 12.28
CA TRP A 237 -3.24 10.64 11.39
C TRP A 237 -1.86 10.39 10.75
N ALA A 238 -0.92 9.78 11.48
CA ALA A 238 0.40 9.38 10.96
C ALA A 238 0.37 8.14 10.03
N LYS A 239 -0.82 7.54 9.84
CA LYS A 239 -1.06 6.33 9.03
C LYS A 239 -0.60 6.42 7.56
N PRO A 240 -0.59 7.58 6.87
CA PRO A 240 -0.07 7.67 5.50
C PRO A 240 1.46 7.61 5.41
N SER A 241 2.21 7.92 6.48
CA SER A 241 3.68 8.06 6.42
C SER A 241 4.48 6.83 6.89
N LEU A 242 3.82 5.76 7.36
CA LEU A 242 4.46 4.55 7.92
C LEU A 242 3.93 3.23 7.30
N ALA A 243 3.53 3.26 6.03
CA ALA A 243 2.83 2.16 5.34
C ALA A 243 3.54 0.79 5.37
N ALA A 244 4.86 0.74 5.54
CA ALA A 244 5.68 -0.48 5.43
C ALA A 244 5.56 -1.51 6.59
N SER A 245 4.68 -1.33 7.59
CA SER A 245 4.56 -2.29 8.72
C SER A 245 3.11 -2.71 9.06
N ARG A 246 2.22 -2.69 8.06
CA ARG A 246 0.76 -2.73 8.22
C ARG A 246 0.22 -3.90 9.07
N ASN A 247 0.79 -5.10 9.00
CA ASN A 247 0.24 -6.28 9.69
C ASN A 247 0.51 -6.31 11.20
N ARG A 248 1.65 -5.79 11.67
CA ARG A 248 1.94 -5.68 13.13
C ARG A 248 1.36 -4.42 13.74
N TRP A 249 1.27 -3.35 12.96
CA TRP A 249 0.83 -2.05 13.43
C TRP A 249 -0.69 -1.95 13.60
N THR A 250 -1.46 -2.47 12.65
CA THR A 250 -2.94 -2.53 12.77
C THR A 250 -3.39 -3.40 13.94
N ALA A 251 -2.72 -4.54 14.17
CA ALA A 251 -2.98 -5.37 15.35
C ALA A 251 -2.69 -4.63 16.66
N SER A 252 -1.59 -3.86 16.73
CA SER A 252 -1.22 -3.09 17.91
C SER A 252 -2.16 -1.91 18.17
N VAL A 253 -2.55 -1.17 17.14
CA VAL A 253 -3.50 -0.05 17.25
C VAL A 253 -4.90 -0.55 17.62
N ASN A 254 -5.38 -1.63 17.00
CA ASN A 254 -6.66 -2.24 17.36
C ASN A 254 -6.64 -2.82 18.78
N SER A 255 -5.49 -3.33 19.24
CA SER A 255 -5.33 -3.78 20.63
C SER A 255 -5.38 -2.62 21.61
N LEU A 256 -4.69 -1.51 21.33
CA LEU A 256 -4.71 -0.30 22.16
C LEU A 256 -6.10 0.32 22.22
N GLU A 257 -6.82 0.38 21.10
CA GLU A 257 -8.19 0.86 21.04
C GLU A 257 -9.13 -0.02 21.88
N LYS A 258 -9.03 -1.35 21.79
CA LYS A 258 -9.78 -2.27 22.65
C LYS A 258 -9.46 -2.06 24.13
N SER A 259 -8.19 -1.91 24.49
CA SER A 259 -7.79 -1.62 25.88
C SER A 259 -8.35 -0.29 26.39
N ALA A 260 -8.37 0.75 25.55
CA ALA A 260 -8.95 2.05 25.91
C ALA A 260 -10.46 1.95 26.16
N TRP A 261 -11.19 1.24 25.30
CA TRP A 261 -12.63 1.01 25.49
C TRP A 261 -12.93 0.18 26.75
N ILE A 262 -12.15 -0.87 27.02
CA ILE A 262 -12.32 -1.70 28.23
C ILE A 262 -12.14 -0.84 29.50
N LEU A 263 -11.13 0.03 29.54
CA LEU A 263 -10.92 0.94 30.66
C LEU A 263 -12.07 1.93 30.83
N LEU A 264 -12.57 2.50 29.72
CA LEU A 264 -13.71 3.42 29.75
C LEU A 264 -14.99 2.73 30.26
N PHE A 265 -15.31 1.54 29.78
CA PHE A 265 -16.49 0.78 30.23
C PHE A 265 -16.38 0.35 31.69
N SER A 266 -15.18 -0.06 32.14
CA SER A 266 -14.93 -0.40 33.54
C SER A 266 -15.17 0.81 34.45
N MET A 267 -14.77 2.01 34.00
CA MET A 267 -14.98 3.26 34.73
C MET A 267 -16.47 3.64 34.83
N ILE A 268 -17.23 3.49 33.73
CA ILE A 268 -18.68 3.72 33.73
C ILE A 268 -19.38 2.74 34.69
N ALA A 269 -18.97 1.46 34.70
CA ALA A 269 -19.54 0.45 35.58
C ALA A 269 -19.27 0.75 37.06
N VAL A 270 -18.03 1.13 37.42
CA VAL A 270 -17.68 1.53 38.79
C VAL A 270 -18.46 2.78 39.20
N PHE A 271 -18.60 3.77 38.32
CA PHE A 271 -19.37 4.98 38.61
C PHE A 271 -20.87 4.67 38.84
N MET A 272 -21.44 3.75 38.04
CA MET A 272 -22.83 3.30 38.24
C MET A 272 -23.01 2.52 39.55
N LEU A 273 -22.07 1.65 39.91
CA LEU A 273 -22.10 0.92 41.19
C LEU A 273 -21.99 1.85 42.39
N LEU A 274 -21.11 2.86 42.34
CA LEU A 274 -20.96 3.85 43.40
C LEU A 274 -22.23 4.72 43.56
N LYS A 275 -22.93 5.03 42.46
CA LYS A 275 -24.24 5.70 42.51
C LYS A 275 -25.37 4.85 43.06
N PHE A 276 -25.22 3.52 43.08
CA PHE A 276 -26.25 2.61 43.56
C PHE A 276 -26.07 2.24 45.04
N LEU A 277 -24.86 2.45 45.57
CA LEU A 277 -24.48 2.12 46.95
C LEU A 277 -24.50 3.33 47.92
N GLY A 278 -24.80 4.53 47.43
CA GLY A 278 -25.00 5.75 48.22
C GLY A 278 -26.36 6.38 47.94
#